data_AF-A0A960PTD2-F1
#
_entry.id   AF-A0A960PTD2-F1
#
_cell.length_a   1.000
_cell.length_b   1.000
_cell.length_c   1.000
_cell.angle_alpha   90.00
_cell.angle_beta   90.00
_cell.angle_gamma   90.00
#
_symmetry.space_group_name_H-M   'P 1'
#
loop_
_entity.id
_entity.type
_entity.pdbx_description
1 polymer ?
#
loop_
_entity_poly.entity_id
_entity_poly.type
_entity_poly.pdbx_seq_one_letter_code
_entity_poly.pdbx_strand_id
1 'polypeptide(L)'
;MITPTRSETALRPLASPQVGLRRTWMAFKQLVKLPFYAVYRRRLEAKVSTWRLPRHIGVIMDGNRRFARRAGFVNPSYGHARGAEKLKDVLSWCYDAGISVVTVWSFSLDNFQRDTSEVTALLELFEDKARQLAQDSEVHRNQVRVRFIGKLELLPESLQREIREVEKATESYSRFQLNIAMAYGGREEISDAMQRFLADQVGEGKSLEEVAQAFEGSALEPYLYTYGQPEPDLILRTSGEVRLSGFLLWQSAYSE
;
A
#
# COMPACT_ATOMS: atom_id res chain seq x y z
N MET A 1 -60.04 -24.35 25.29
CA MET A 1 -59.71 -23.65 26.56
C MET A 1 -58.70 -22.55 26.25
N ILE A 2 -58.98 -21.37 26.76
CA ILE A 2 -58.42 -20.05 26.45
C ILE A 2 -57.34 -19.70 27.51
N THR A 3 -56.08 -19.46 27.07
CA THR A 3 -54.94 -18.63 27.63
C THR A 3 -54.60 -18.69 29.16
N PRO A 4 -53.45 -18.16 29.69
CA PRO A 4 -52.49 -17.21 29.10
C PRO A 4 -50.96 -17.35 29.43
N THR A 5 -50.14 -16.70 28.59
CA THR A 5 -48.94 -15.84 28.82
C THR A 5 -47.89 -16.09 29.93
N ARG A 6 -46.60 -16.00 29.53
CA ARG A 6 -45.51 -15.08 30.01
C ARG A 6 -44.15 -15.72 29.66
N SER A 7 -43.08 -15.04 29.30
CA SER A 7 -42.77 -13.66 28.94
C SER A 7 -41.32 -13.69 28.45
N GLU A 8 -41.03 -13.04 27.32
CA GLU A 8 -39.67 -12.66 26.96
C GLU A 8 -39.05 -11.81 28.08
N THR A 9 -37.88 -12.22 28.55
CA THR A 9 -36.98 -11.30 29.25
C THR A 9 -35.58 -11.52 28.69
N ALA A 10 -35.29 -10.78 27.61
CA ALA A 10 -33.93 -10.55 27.16
C ALA A 10 -33.14 -9.91 28.31
N LEU A 11 -32.15 -10.63 28.84
CA LEU A 11 -31.14 -10.08 29.73
C LEU A 11 -30.28 -9.10 28.91
N ARG A 12 -30.66 -7.81 28.93
CA ARG A 12 -29.77 -6.72 28.54
C ARG A 12 -28.54 -6.77 29.46
N PRO A 13 -27.30 -6.72 28.93
CA PRO A 13 -26.14 -6.52 29.79
C PRO A 13 -26.26 -5.12 30.41
N LEU A 14 -26.28 -5.06 31.74
CA LEU A 14 -26.13 -3.82 32.50
C LEU A 14 -24.79 -3.20 32.11
N ALA A 15 -24.83 -2.12 31.33
CA ALA A 15 -23.66 -1.30 31.06
C ALA A 15 -23.13 -0.79 32.40
N SER A 16 -21.96 -1.26 32.82
CA SER A 16 -21.39 -0.88 34.10
C SER A 16 -21.02 0.63 34.08
N PRO A 17 -21.36 1.40 35.12
CA PRO A 17 -21.13 2.85 35.16
C PRO A 17 -19.65 3.26 35.01
N GLN A 18 -18.72 2.32 35.22
CA GLN A 18 -17.28 2.53 35.04
C GLN A 18 -16.86 2.68 33.57
N VAL A 19 -17.59 2.11 32.61
CA VAL A 19 -17.28 2.21 31.17
C VAL A 19 -17.64 3.59 30.62
N GLY A 20 -18.72 4.19 31.12
CA GLY A 20 -19.14 5.56 30.78
C GLY A 20 -18.15 6.61 31.25
N LEU A 21 -17.71 6.53 32.51
CA LEU A 21 -16.72 7.45 33.10
C LEU A 21 -15.35 7.38 32.41
N ARG A 22 -14.89 6.18 32.03
CA ARG A 22 -13.64 6.02 31.27
C ARG A 22 -13.73 6.63 29.86
N ARG A 23 -14.88 6.52 29.20
CA ARG A 23 -15.12 7.12 27.87
C ARG A 23 -15.16 8.64 27.93
N THR A 24 -15.89 9.23 28.88
CA THR A 24 -15.92 10.69 29.07
C THR A 24 -14.56 11.25 29.50
N TRP A 25 -13.82 10.54 30.35
CA TRP A 25 -12.45 10.90 30.72
C TRP A 25 -11.46 10.81 29.54
N MET A 26 -11.60 9.80 28.68
CA MET A 26 -10.80 9.71 27.45
C MET A 26 -11.15 10.82 26.46
N ALA A 27 -12.43 11.13 26.28
CA ALA A 27 -12.89 12.24 25.44
C ALA A 27 -12.37 13.58 25.97
N PHE A 28 -12.45 13.81 27.28
CA PHE A 28 -11.87 15.00 27.93
C PHE A 28 -10.34 15.07 27.76
N LYS A 29 -9.62 13.95 27.97
CA LYS A 29 -8.17 13.89 27.70
C LYS A 29 -7.82 14.18 26.25
N GLN A 30 -8.64 13.72 25.29
CA GLN A 30 -8.45 14.07 23.88
C GLN A 30 -8.66 15.56 23.66
N LEU A 31 -9.75 16.13 24.20
CA LEU A 31 -10.10 17.54 24.06
C LEU A 31 -9.01 18.48 24.61
N VAL A 32 -8.45 18.16 25.78
CA VAL A 32 -7.35 18.91 26.40
C VAL A 32 -6.03 18.78 25.61
N LYS A 33 -5.83 17.65 24.92
CA LYS A 33 -4.64 17.44 24.09
C LYS A 33 -4.73 18.13 22.73
N LEU A 34 -5.92 18.43 22.20
CA LEU A 34 -6.09 19.10 20.91
C LEU A 34 -5.31 20.41 20.77
N PRO A 35 -5.39 21.38 21.72
CA PRO A 35 -4.62 22.62 21.60
C PRO A 35 -3.11 22.36 21.66
N PHE A 36 -2.66 21.41 22.49
CA PHE A 36 -1.25 21.03 22.57
C PHE A 36 -0.76 20.38 21.26
N TYR A 37 -1.56 19.46 20.68
CA TYR A 37 -1.26 18.86 19.39
C TYR A 37 -1.29 19.88 18.25
N ALA A 38 -2.18 20.87 18.29
CA ALA A 38 -2.21 21.93 17.30
C ALA A 38 -0.93 22.78 17.35
N VAL A 39 -0.48 23.17 18.55
CA VAL A 39 0.80 23.89 18.73
C VAL A 39 1.99 23.03 18.32
N TYR A 40 2.00 21.74 18.71
CA TYR A 40 3.05 20.80 18.35
C TYR A 40 3.12 20.58 16.83
N ARG A 41 1.98 20.38 16.17
CA ARG A 41 1.86 20.25 14.72
C ARG A 41 2.40 21.50 14.02
N ARG A 42 1.93 22.69 14.42
CA ARG A 42 2.40 23.95 13.84
C ARG A 42 3.91 24.15 13.99
N ARG A 43 4.49 23.71 15.12
CA ARG A 43 5.93 23.74 15.34
C ARG A 43 6.67 22.75 14.43
N LEU A 44 6.15 21.55 14.24
CA LEU A 44 6.72 20.58 13.30
C LEU A 44 6.62 21.08 11.87
N GLU A 45 5.46 21.56 11.43
CA GLU A 45 5.23 22.16 10.11
C GLU A 45 6.22 23.29 9.84
N ALA A 46 6.42 24.21 10.81
CA ALA A 46 7.39 25.27 10.69
C ALA A 46 8.83 24.74 10.54
N LYS A 47 9.20 23.68 11.28
CA LYS A 47 10.53 23.07 11.16
C LYS A 47 10.76 22.38 9.82
N VAL A 48 9.77 21.63 9.34
CA VAL A 48 9.90 20.87 8.09
C VAL A 48 9.66 21.74 6.85
N SER A 49 9.13 22.96 7.01
CA SER A 49 8.89 23.88 5.88
C SER A 49 10.15 24.25 5.10
N THR A 50 11.34 24.11 5.71
CA THR A 50 12.64 24.35 5.05
C THR A 50 13.30 23.06 4.57
N TRP A 51 12.70 21.90 4.83
CA TRP A 51 13.29 20.61 4.45
C TRP A 51 13.01 20.33 2.99
N ARG A 52 13.95 19.65 2.33
CA ARG A 52 13.71 19.12 1.00
C ARG A 52 12.74 17.95 1.13
N LEU A 53 11.56 18.11 0.54
CA LEU A 53 10.56 17.04 0.54
C LEU A 53 11.00 15.91 -0.40
N PRO A 54 10.74 14.64 -0.01
CA PRO A 54 10.95 13.51 -0.92
C PRO A 54 9.99 13.63 -2.11
N ARG A 55 10.48 13.33 -3.30
CA ARG A 55 9.69 13.24 -4.53
C ARG A 55 9.00 11.89 -4.63
N HIS A 56 9.66 10.83 -4.15
CA HIS A 56 9.14 9.48 -4.17
C HIS A 56 9.31 8.79 -2.82
N ILE A 57 8.22 8.26 -2.27
CA ILE A 57 8.23 7.44 -1.06
C ILE A 57 7.80 6.01 -1.37
N GLY A 58 8.58 5.04 -0.93
CA GLY A 58 8.19 3.63 -0.87
C GLY A 58 7.59 3.28 0.50
N VAL A 59 6.48 2.54 0.54
CA VAL A 59 5.81 2.16 1.80
C VAL A 59 5.58 0.66 1.89
N ILE A 60 6.21 0.03 2.87
CA ILE A 60 6.00 -1.37 3.26
C ILE A 60 4.95 -1.41 4.38
N MET A 61 3.71 -1.75 4.01
CA MET A 61 2.57 -1.80 4.91
C MET A 61 2.55 -3.11 5.74
N ASP A 62 3.45 -3.21 6.71
CA ASP A 62 3.59 -4.37 7.58
C ASP A 62 2.79 -4.22 8.90
N GLY A 63 2.45 -5.35 9.51
CA GLY A 63 1.82 -5.43 10.83
C GLY A 63 0.31 -5.61 10.85
N ASN A 64 -0.36 -5.69 9.70
CA ASN A 64 -1.82 -5.84 9.61
C ASN A 64 -2.36 -7.04 10.41
N ARG A 65 -1.72 -8.21 10.29
CA ARG A 65 -2.09 -9.42 11.06
C ARG A 65 -1.89 -9.23 12.56
N ARG A 66 -0.78 -8.58 12.97
CA ARG A 66 -0.49 -8.27 14.39
C ARG A 66 -1.52 -7.28 14.95
N PHE A 67 -1.91 -6.29 14.17
CA PHE A 67 -2.97 -5.35 14.53
C PHE A 67 -4.31 -6.08 14.73
N ALA A 68 -4.72 -6.93 13.78
CA ALA A 68 -5.96 -7.70 13.88
C ALA A 68 -6.02 -8.51 15.18
N ARG A 69 -4.95 -9.25 15.49
CA ARG A 69 -4.84 -10.04 16.73
C ARG A 69 -4.92 -9.17 17.98
N ARG A 70 -4.19 -8.04 18.03
CA ARG A 70 -4.21 -7.12 19.19
C ARG A 70 -5.57 -6.45 19.40
N ALA A 71 -6.31 -6.22 18.32
CA ALA A 71 -7.66 -5.66 18.35
C ALA A 71 -8.75 -6.71 18.64
N GLY A 72 -8.39 -7.98 18.83
CA GLY A 72 -9.32 -9.06 19.16
C GLY A 72 -10.02 -9.69 17.96
N PHE A 73 -9.58 -9.41 16.74
CA PHE A 73 -10.14 -10.05 15.54
C PHE A 73 -9.50 -11.42 15.30
N VAL A 74 -10.35 -12.42 15.04
CA VAL A 74 -9.92 -13.78 14.71
C VAL A 74 -9.45 -13.88 13.27
N ASN A 75 -10.12 -13.19 12.34
CA ASN A 75 -9.76 -13.20 10.92
C ASN A 75 -8.73 -12.08 10.61
N PRO A 76 -7.51 -12.41 10.13
CA PRO A 76 -6.49 -11.42 9.76
C PRO A 76 -6.94 -10.42 8.70
N SER A 77 -7.88 -10.77 7.82
CA SER A 77 -8.39 -9.91 6.75
C SER A 77 -8.96 -8.58 7.27
N TYR A 78 -9.48 -8.55 8.50
CA TYR A 78 -9.88 -7.28 9.14
C TYR A 78 -8.72 -6.30 9.27
N GLY A 79 -7.53 -6.79 9.64
CA GLY A 79 -6.34 -5.96 9.73
C GLY A 79 -5.91 -5.41 8.36
N HIS A 80 -6.05 -6.21 7.32
CA HIS A 80 -5.74 -5.80 5.95
C HIS A 80 -6.73 -4.76 5.42
N ALA A 81 -8.03 -4.92 5.68
CA ALA A 81 -9.04 -3.91 5.34
C ALA A 81 -8.76 -2.57 6.04
N ARG A 82 -8.41 -2.59 7.33
CA ARG A 82 -7.99 -1.38 8.07
C ARG A 82 -6.69 -0.79 7.55
N GLY A 83 -5.74 -1.62 7.12
CA GLY A 83 -4.53 -1.18 6.45
C GLY A 83 -4.83 -0.43 5.16
N ALA A 84 -5.77 -0.94 4.35
CA ALA A 84 -6.22 -0.26 3.12
C ALA A 84 -6.93 1.07 3.41
N GLU A 85 -7.75 1.15 4.46
CA GLU A 85 -8.32 2.43 4.92
C GLU A 85 -7.23 3.42 5.33
N LYS A 86 -6.24 2.96 6.11
CA LYS A 86 -5.12 3.81 6.55
C LYS A 86 -4.25 4.28 5.39
N LEU A 87 -4.09 3.46 4.34
CA LEU A 87 -3.36 3.85 3.16
C LEU A 87 -4.00 5.08 2.48
N LYS A 88 -5.34 5.17 2.43
CA LYS A 88 -6.01 6.36 1.88
C LYS A 88 -5.59 7.64 2.61
N ASP A 89 -5.53 7.61 3.95
CA ASP A 89 -5.06 8.74 4.74
C ASP A 89 -3.60 9.11 4.40
N VAL A 90 -2.71 8.10 4.30
CA VAL A 90 -1.29 8.30 3.98
C VAL A 90 -1.12 8.92 2.58
N LEU A 91 -1.87 8.44 1.60
CA LEU A 91 -1.86 8.99 0.24
C LEU A 91 -2.36 10.44 0.24
N SER A 92 -3.44 10.73 0.95
CA SER A 92 -3.97 12.09 1.10
C SER A 92 -2.91 13.04 1.68
N TRP A 93 -2.20 12.62 2.73
CA TRP A 93 -1.10 13.41 3.29
C TRP A 93 0.06 13.61 2.31
N CYS A 94 0.38 12.59 1.49
CA CYS A 94 1.40 12.71 0.46
C CYS A 94 1.00 13.75 -0.61
N TYR A 95 -0.26 13.71 -1.06
CA TYR A 95 -0.77 14.66 -2.04
C TYR A 95 -0.81 16.10 -1.50
N ASP A 96 -1.26 16.27 -0.26
CA ASP A 96 -1.26 17.56 0.44
C ASP A 96 0.15 18.14 0.60
N ALA A 97 1.14 17.27 0.85
CA ALA A 97 2.54 17.65 0.95
C ALA A 97 3.21 17.87 -0.41
N GLY A 98 2.58 17.51 -1.53
CA GLY A 98 3.15 17.62 -2.87
C GLY A 98 4.15 16.51 -3.24
N ILE A 99 4.15 15.38 -2.50
CA ILE A 99 4.97 14.21 -2.83
C ILE A 99 4.41 13.58 -4.11
N SER A 100 5.24 13.53 -5.15
CA SER A 100 4.80 13.25 -6.52
C SER A 100 4.53 11.77 -6.78
N VAL A 101 5.31 10.88 -6.16
CA VAL A 101 5.24 9.43 -6.40
C VAL A 101 5.15 8.69 -5.07
N VAL A 102 4.22 7.74 -4.97
CA VAL A 102 4.14 6.81 -3.84
C VAL A 102 4.12 5.39 -4.39
N THR A 103 5.01 4.53 -3.91
CA THR A 103 4.98 3.10 -4.21
C THR A 103 4.64 2.31 -2.95
N VAL A 104 3.60 1.48 -3.00
CA VAL A 104 3.13 0.72 -1.85
C VAL A 104 3.28 -0.77 -2.09
N TRP A 105 3.82 -1.48 -1.10
CA TRP A 105 3.91 -2.93 -1.17
C TRP A 105 2.66 -3.58 -0.59
N SER A 106 1.78 -4.03 -1.47
CA SER A 106 0.47 -4.57 -1.09
C SER A 106 0.48 -6.09 -0.95
N PHE A 107 1.20 -6.79 -1.85
CA PHE A 107 1.26 -8.26 -1.83
C PHE A 107 2.58 -8.76 -2.42
N SER A 108 3.36 -9.51 -1.63
CA SER A 108 4.62 -10.10 -2.11
C SER A 108 4.42 -11.49 -2.73
N LEU A 109 5.39 -11.95 -3.51
CA LEU A 109 5.39 -13.34 -4.02
C LEU A 109 5.40 -14.37 -2.87
N ASP A 110 6.16 -14.12 -1.79
CA ASP A 110 6.14 -14.98 -0.60
C ASP A 110 4.76 -15.06 0.06
N ASN A 111 3.85 -14.11 -0.19
CA ASN A 111 2.52 -14.14 0.42
C ASN A 111 1.64 -15.25 -0.17
N PHE A 112 1.96 -15.78 -1.35
CA PHE A 112 1.31 -16.98 -1.87
C PHE A 112 1.57 -18.23 -1.03
N GLN A 113 2.64 -18.24 -0.21
CA GLN A 113 2.98 -19.37 0.68
C GLN A 113 2.18 -19.38 1.99
N ARG A 114 1.29 -18.41 2.20
CA ARG A 114 0.40 -18.37 3.38
C ARG A 114 -0.76 -19.36 3.24
N ASP A 115 -1.52 -19.54 4.31
CA ASP A 115 -2.73 -20.37 4.31
C ASP A 115 -3.67 -19.97 3.16
N THR A 116 -4.16 -20.96 2.41
CA THR A 116 -4.99 -20.73 1.21
C THR A 116 -6.19 -19.82 1.50
N SER A 117 -6.85 -19.99 2.65
CA SER A 117 -7.98 -19.15 3.04
C SER A 117 -7.59 -17.69 3.31
N GLU A 118 -6.38 -17.44 3.84
CA GLU A 118 -5.85 -16.07 4.01
C GLU A 118 -5.55 -15.45 2.64
N VAL A 119 -4.91 -16.21 1.74
CA VAL A 119 -4.58 -15.76 0.38
C VAL A 119 -5.84 -15.42 -0.41
N THR A 120 -6.85 -16.30 -0.41
CA THR A 120 -8.13 -16.05 -1.09
C THR A 120 -8.79 -14.77 -0.58
N ALA A 121 -8.90 -14.60 0.75
CA ALA A 121 -9.54 -13.42 1.31
C ALA A 121 -8.75 -12.12 1.03
N LEU A 122 -7.42 -12.19 0.90
CA LEU A 122 -6.60 -11.06 0.49
C LEU A 122 -6.84 -10.68 -0.96
N LEU A 123 -6.89 -11.66 -1.87
CA LEU A 123 -7.13 -11.43 -3.29
C LEU A 123 -8.54 -10.85 -3.53
N GLU A 124 -9.56 -11.35 -2.82
CA GLU A 124 -10.91 -10.79 -2.85
C GLU A 124 -10.94 -9.34 -2.34
N LEU A 125 -10.22 -9.04 -1.26
CA LEU A 125 -10.09 -7.67 -0.75
C LEU A 125 -9.41 -6.76 -1.78
N PHE A 126 -8.35 -7.23 -2.44
CA PHE A 126 -7.67 -6.45 -3.46
C PHE A 126 -8.55 -6.19 -4.68
N GLU A 127 -9.38 -7.16 -5.08
CA GLU A 127 -10.35 -6.98 -6.16
C GLU A 127 -11.36 -5.89 -5.83
N ASP A 128 -11.96 -5.94 -4.63
CA ASP A 128 -12.88 -4.90 -4.14
C ASP A 128 -12.20 -3.53 -4.08
N LYS A 129 -10.95 -3.46 -3.60
CA LYS A 129 -10.21 -2.20 -3.50
C LYS A 129 -9.80 -1.64 -4.87
N ALA A 130 -9.40 -2.48 -5.81
CA ALA A 130 -9.12 -2.05 -7.18
C ALA A 130 -10.39 -1.47 -7.84
N ARG A 131 -11.53 -2.16 -7.72
CA ARG A 131 -12.82 -1.68 -8.22
C ARG A 131 -13.21 -0.32 -7.63
N GLN A 132 -13.03 -0.15 -6.31
CA GLN A 132 -13.27 1.13 -5.64
C GLN A 132 -12.30 2.22 -6.11
N LEU A 133 -11.04 1.88 -6.35
CA LEU A 133 -10.00 2.83 -6.76
C LEU A 133 -10.26 3.41 -8.15
N ALA A 134 -10.83 2.63 -9.06
CA ALA A 134 -11.19 3.06 -10.43
C ALA A 134 -12.22 4.19 -10.46
N GLN A 135 -12.97 4.39 -9.36
CA GLN A 135 -14.04 5.39 -9.25
C GLN A 135 -13.79 6.36 -8.07
N ASP A 136 -12.59 6.32 -7.47
CA ASP A 136 -12.30 7.07 -6.26
C ASP A 136 -12.19 8.58 -6.56
N SER A 137 -13.07 9.37 -5.94
CA SER A 137 -13.14 10.81 -6.18
C SER A 137 -11.84 11.56 -5.88
N GLU A 138 -11.02 11.07 -4.94
CA GLU A 138 -9.74 11.69 -4.60
C GLU A 138 -8.67 11.38 -5.65
N VAL A 139 -8.65 10.15 -6.18
CA VAL A 139 -7.79 9.75 -7.31
C VAL A 139 -8.04 10.66 -8.52
N HIS A 140 -9.29 10.82 -8.91
CA HIS A 140 -9.64 11.65 -10.08
C HIS A 140 -9.43 13.15 -9.83
N ARG A 141 -9.85 13.66 -8.66
CA ARG A 141 -9.67 15.09 -8.31
C ARG A 141 -8.19 15.49 -8.26
N ASN A 142 -7.35 14.62 -7.74
CA ASN A 142 -5.91 14.86 -7.66
C ASN A 142 -5.16 14.45 -8.93
N GLN A 143 -5.83 13.90 -9.95
CA GLN A 143 -5.20 13.37 -11.16
C GLN A 143 -4.03 12.43 -10.82
N VAL A 144 -4.34 11.39 -10.04
CA VAL A 144 -3.38 10.37 -9.62
C VAL A 144 -3.33 9.26 -10.67
N ARG A 145 -2.20 9.13 -11.37
CA ARG A 145 -1.95 7.97 -12.23
C ARG A 145 -1.65 6.75 -11.40
N VAL A 146 -2.48 5.72 -11.50
CA VAL A 146 -2.29 4.46 -10.78
C VAL A 146 -1.64 3.45 -11.72
N ARG A 147 -0.61 2.75 -11.23
CA ARG A 147 0.06 1.64 -11.92
C ARG A 147 0.21 0.46 -10.99
N PHE A 148 -0.01 -0.75 -11.48
CA PHE A 148 0.28 -1.98 -10.76
C PHE A 148 1.61 -2.55 -11.25
N ILE A 149 2.46 -2.99 -10.32
CA ILE A 149 3.78 -3.54 -10.65
C ILE A 149 3.98 -4.90 -9.98
N GLY A 150 4.64 -5.83 -10.67
CA GLY A 150 4.85 -7.21 -10.22
C GLY A 150 4.37 -8.23 -11.25
N LYS A 151 4.29 -9.50 -10.83
CA LYS A 151 3.84 -10.63 -11.67
C LYS A 151 2.32 -10.74 -11.68
N LEU A 152 1.68 -9.75 -12.31
CA LEU A 152 0.22 -9.58 -12.29
C LEU A 152 -0.51 -10.76 -12.96
N GLU A 153 0.15 -11.47 -13.87
CA GLU A 153 -0.33 -12.70 -14.51
C GLU A 153 -0.56 -13.85 -13.52
N LEU A 154 0.06 -13.82 -12.34
CA LEU A 154 -0.16 -14.80 -11.27
C LEU A 154 -1.44 -14.53 -10.46
N LEU A 155 -2.07 -13.38 -10.66
CA LEU A 155 -3.29 -13.00 -9.96
C LEU A 155 -4.52 -13.63 -10.63
N PRO A 156 -5.64 -13.81 -9.93
CA PRO A 156 -6.90 -14.25 -10.54
C PRO A 156 -7.33 -13.31 -11.68
N GLU A 157 -7.89 -13.86 -12.76
CA GLU A 157 -8.33 -13.09 -13.94
C GLU A 157 -9.33 -11.98 -13.57
N SER A 158 -10.18 -12.19 -12.56
CA SER A 158 -11.12 -11.18 -12.06
C SER A 158 -10.39 -9.94 -11.56
N LEU A 159 -9.38 -10.12 -10.70
CA LEU A 159 -8.54 -9.06 -10.19
C LEU A 159 -7.70 -8.41 -11.31
N GLN A 160 -7.16 -9.19 -12.24
CA GLN A 160 -6.44 -8.63 -13.39
C GLN A 160 -7.32 -7.69 -14.24
N ARG A 161 -8.62 -8.01 -14.41
CA ARG A 161 -9.57 -7.10 -15.09
C ARG A 161 -9.73 -5.79 -14.34
N GLU A 162 -9.96 -5.83 -13.03
CA GLU A 162 -10.12 -4.61 -12.22
C GLU A 162 -8.85 -3.75 -12.25
N ILE A 163 -7.67 -4.38 -12.21
CA ILE A 163 -6.38 -3.69 -12.37
C ILE A 163 -6.33 -2.92 -13.70
N ARG A 164 -6.66 -3.58 -14.82
CA ARG A 164 -6.67 -2.94 -16.14
C ARG A 164 -7.65 -1.77 -16.22
N GLU A 165 -8.82 -1.90 -15.60
CA GLU A 165 -9.81 -0.81 -15.55
C GLU A 165 -9.27 0.40 -14.78
N VAL A 166 -8.60 0.20 -13.63
CA VAL A 166 -7.98 1.29 -12.86
C VAL A 166 -6.87 1.98 -13.65
N GLU A 167 -5.95 1.20 -14.25
CA GLU A 167 -4.83 1.77 -15.01
C GLU A 167 -5.32 2.57 -16.20
N LYS A 168 -6.31 2.04 -16.94
CA LYS A 168 -6.94 2.73 -18.07
C LYS A 168 -7.68 4.00 -17.64
N ALA A 169 -8.45 3.94 -16.55
CA ALA A 169 -9.19 5.10 -16.04
C ALA A 169 -8.27 6.27 -15.61
N THR A 170 -7.01 5.98 -15.30
CA THR A 170 -6.03 6.95 -14.80
C THR A 170 -4.85 7.18 -15.73
N GLU A 171 -4.84 6.58 -16.94
CA GLU A 171 -3.67 6.54 -17.83
C GLU A 171 -3.18 7.93 -18.28
N SER A 172 -4.12 8.87 -18.44
CA SER A 172 -3.87 10.23 -18.91
C SER A 172 -3.45 11.19 -17.78
N TYR A 173 -3.46 10.74 -16.54
CA TYR A 173 -3.13 11.57 -15.39
C TYR A 173 -1.62 11.69 -15.21
N SER A 174 -1.16 12.85 -14.71
CA SER A 174 0.27 13.14 -14.59
C SER A 174 0.65 13.96 -13.36
N ARG A 175 -0.31 14.33 -12.50
CA ARG A 175 -0.04 15.22 -11.35
C ARG A 175 0.62 14.45 -10.20
N PHE A 176 0.08 13.29 -9.87
CA PHE A 176 0.63 12.37 -8.88
C PHE A 176 0.66 10.97 -9.45
N GLN A 177 1.50 10.11 -8.86
CA GLN A 177 1.58 8.72 -9.25
C GLN A 177 1.54 7.79 -8.04
N LEU A 178 0.75 6.73 -8.16
CA LEU A 178 0.66 5.65 -7.20
C LEU A 178 1.04 4.33 -7.87
N ASN A 179 2.13 3.71 -7.43
CA ASN A 179 2.47 2.34 -7.83
C ASN A 179 2.02 1.36 -6.74
N ILE A 180 1.26 0.35 -7.13
CA ILE A 180 0.79 -0.71 -6.24
C ILE A 180 1.55 -1.99 -6.58
N ALA A 181 2.52 -2.34 -5.73
CA ALA A 181 3.31 -3.55 -5.90
C ALA A 181 2.53 -4.78 -5.43
N MET A 182 2.18 -5.65 -6.36
CA MET A 182 1.31 -6.82 -6.15
C MET A 182 1.87 -8.03 -6.89
N ALA A 183 1.88 -9.19 -6.22
CA ALA A 183 2.68 -10.35 -6.66
C ALA A 183 4.12 -9.92 -7.00
N TYR A 184 4.66 -9.01 -6.17
CA TYR A 184 5.93 -8.34 -6.42
C TYR A 184 7.05 -8.90 -5.54
N GLY A 185 8.23 -9.03 -6.13
CA GLY A 185 9.50 -9.18 -5.44
C GLY A 185 10.61 -8.52 -6.25
N GLY A 186 11.51 -7.80 -5.58
CA GLY A 186 12.54 -7.00 -6.25
C GLY A 186 13.61 -7.85 -6.94
N ARG A 187 13.85 -9.08 -6.47
CA ARG A 187 14.73 -10.03 -7.18
C ARG A 187 14.08 -10.49 -8.48
N GLU A 188 12.79 -10.74 -8.44
CA GLU A 188 12.01 -11.14 -9.59
C GLU A 188 11.86 -10.00 -10.60
N GLU A 189 11.67 -8.75 -10.15
CA GLU A 189 11.72 -7.58 -11.04
C GLU A 189 13.05 -7.51 -11.80
N ILE A 190 14.19 -7.62 -11.09
CA ILE A 190 15.52 -7.59 -11.72
C ILE A 190 15.70 -8.75 -12.71
N SER A 191 15.23 -9.95 -12.34
CA SER A 191 15.30 -11.13 -13.20
C SER A 191 14.46 -10.97 -14.47
N ASP A 192 13.23 -10.47 -14.33
CA ASP A 192 12.33 -10.19 -15.45
C ASP A 192 12.85 -9.05 -16.35
N ALA A 193 13.50 -8.06 -15.75
CA ALA A 193 14.16 -6.98 -16.49
C ALA A 193 15.34 -7.50 -17.32
N MET A 194 16.19 -8.34 -16.72
CA MET A 194 17.30 -8.98 -17.43
C MET A 194 16.83 -9.89 -18.57
N GLN A 195 15.78 -10.69 -18.35
CA GLN A 195 15.22 -11.55 -19.40
C GLN A 195 14.71 -10.74 -20.59
N ARG A 196 13.99 -9.63 -20.34
CA ARG A 196 13.50 -8.74 -21.41
C ARG A 196 14.64 -8.02 -22.13
N PHE A 197 15.63 -7.51 -21.39
CA PHE A 197 16.83 -6.92 -21.99
C PHE A 197 17.54 -7.89 -22.93
N LEU A 198 17.82 -9.11 -22.47
CA LEU A 198 18.48 -10.13 -23.29
C LEU A 198 17.65 -10.52 -24.52
N ALA A 199 16.33 -10.65 -24.37
CA ALA A 199 15.44 -10.95 -25.49
C ALA A 199 15.50 -9.85 -26.57
N ASP A 200 15.51 -8.58 -26.17
CA ASP A 200 15.65 -7.46 -27.09
C ASP A 200 17.02 -7.45 -27.78
N GLN A 201 18.11 -7.67 -27.04
CA GLN A 201 19.45 -7.71 -27.63
C GLN A 201 19.61 -8.85 -28.64
N VAL A 202 19.05 -10.03 -28.35
CA VAL A 202 19.02 -11.17 -29.29
C VAL A 202 18.13 -10.84 -30.50
N GLY A 203 17.00 -10.15 -30.30
CA GLY A 203 16.14 -9.68 -31.38
C GLY A 203 16.83 -8.69 -32.32
N GLU A 204 17.78 -7.90 -31.80
CA GLU A 204 18.67 -7.02 -32.57
C GLU A 204 19.84 -7.77 -33.26
N GLY A 205 19.97 -9.08 -33.03
CA GLY A 205 21.00 -9.92 -33.65
C GLY A 205 22.38 -9.85 -32.98
N LYS A 206 22.47 -9.30 -31.75
CA LYS A 206 23.73 -9.23 -31.00
C LYS A 206 24.08 -10.59 -30.38
N SER A 207 25.37 -10.92 -30.37
CA SER A 207 25.89 -12.10 -29.67
C SER A 207 25.93 -11.88 -28.15
N LEU A 208 25.97 -12.95 -27.36
CA LEU A 208 26.09 -12.83 -25.89
C LEU A 208 27.39 -12.15 -25.48
N GLU A 209 28.47 -12.34 -26.24
CA GLU A 209 29.76 -11.70 -25.99
C GLU A 209 29.68 -10.19 -26.23
N GLU A 210 29.01 -9.75 -27.30
CA GLU A 210 28.80 -8.32 -27.60
C GLU A 210 27.97 -7.67 -26.50
N VAL A 211 26.89 -8.34 -26.08
CA VAL A 211 26.02 -7.86 -24.98
C VAL A 211 26.81 -7.77 -23.67
N ALA A 212 27.59 -8.80 -23.32
CA ALA A 212 28.36 -8.82 -22.08
C ALA A 212 29.44 -7.73 -22.04
N GLN A 213 30.06 -7.40 -23.18
CA GLN A 213 31.06 -6.33 -23.27
C GLN A 213 30.45 -4.93 -23.17
N ALA A 214 29.24 -4.73 -23.71
CA ALA A 214 28.55 -3.45 -23.73
C ALA A 214 27.62 -3.22 -22.52
N PHE A 215 27.44 -4.23 -21.65
CA PHE A 215 26.46 -4.17 -20.56
C PHE A 215 26.87 -3.18 -19.46
N GLU A 216 26.00 -2.22 -19.22
CA GLU A 216 26.05 -1.32 -18.06
C GLU A 216 24.77 -1.47 -17.25
N GLY A 217 24.85 -1.25 -15.93
CA GLY A 217 23.68 -1.38 -15.05
C GLY A 217 22.49 -0.49 -15.47
N SER A 218 22.78 0.71 -16.00
CA SER A 218 21.79 1.65 -16.54
C SER A 218 20.99 1.07 -17.72
N ALA A 219 21.56 0.10 -18.46
CA ALA A 219 20.87 -0.56 -19.58
C ALA A 219 19.66 -1.38 -19.13
N LEU A 220 19.57 -1.77 -17.85
CA LEU A 220 18.40 -2.45 -17.29
C LEU A 220 17.26 -1.49 -16.91
N GLU A 221 17.52 -0.21 -16.70
CA GLU A 221 16.51 0.75 -16.22
C GLU A 221 15.23 0.79 -17.07
N PRO A 222 15.28 0.77 -18.42
CA PRO A 222 14.10 0.72 -19.28
C PRO A 222 13.20 -0.50 -19.05
N TYR A 223 13.77 -1.57 -18.50
CA TYR A 223 13.10 -2.83 -18.28
C TYR A 223 12.54 -2.96 -16.86
N LEU A 224 12.90 -2.10 -15.92
CA LEU A 224 12.30 -2.12 -14.58
C LEU A 224 10.83 -1.70 -14.63
N TYR A 225 10.00 -2.23 -13.72
CA TYR A 225 8.57 -1.91 -13.71
C TYR A 225 8.32 -0.43 -13.43
N THR A 226 9.23 0.22 -12.71
CA THR A 226 9.16 1.63 -12.34
C THR A 226 9.87 2.56 -13.33
N TYR A 227 10.23 2.09 -14.54
CA TYR A 227 10.93 2.92 -15.52
C TYR A 227 10.23 4.27 -15.78
N GLY A 228 11.05 5.31 -15.96
CA GLY A 228 10.62 6.69 -16.21
C GLY A 228 10.16 7.44 -14.95
N GLN A 229 10.36 6.87 -13.76
CA GLN A 229 9.99 7.47 -12.48
C GLN A 229 11.25 7.82 -11.67
N PRO A 230 11.20 8.86 -10.81
CA PRO A 230 12.29 9.10 -9.86
C PRO A 230 12.47 7.90 -8.93
N GLU A 231 13.71 7.63 -8.52
CA GLU A 231 14.00 6.68 -7.45
C GLU A 231 13.36 7.13 -6.12
N PRO A 232 12.96 6.20 -5.25
CA PRO A 232 12.48 6.53 -3.91
C PRO A 232 13.56 7.27 -3.12
N ASP A 233 13.22 8.43 -2.57
CA ASP A 233 14.07 9.15 -1.62
C ASP A 233 13.99 8.52 -0.23
N LEU A 234 12.85 7.90 0.11
CA LEU A 234 12.54 7.38 1.45
C LEU A 234 11.76 6.06 1.38
N ILE A 235 12.21 5.04 2.13
CA ILE A 235 11.48 3.79 2.33
C ILE A 235 10.93 3.71 3.76
N LEU A 236 9.62 3.77 3.87
CA LEU A 236 8.90 3.63 5.14
C LEU A 236 8.46 2.19 5.35
N ARG A 237 8.90 1.56 6.45
CA ARG A 237 8.37 0.28 6.90
C ARG A 237 7.71 0.39 8.26
N THR A 238 6.45 -0.03 8.35
CA THR A 238 5.72 -0.08 9.62
C THR A 238 6.08 -1.32 10.44
N SER A 239 5.53 -1.42 11.65
CA SER A 239 5.61 -2.57 12.57
C SER A 239 6.94 -2.83 13.29
N GLY A 240 7.97 -2.02 13.04
CA GLY A 240 9.24 -2.04 13.80
C GLY A 240 10.29 -3.02 13.26
N GLU A 241 10.02 -3.66 12.11
CA GLU A 241 10.97 -4.54 11.45
C GLU A 241 12.01 -3.73 10.65
N VAL A 242 13.30 -4.07 10.79
CA VAL A 242 14.41 -3.35 10.14
C VAL A 242 14.97 -4.19 8.99
N ARG A 243 14.23 -4.26 7.88
CA ARG A 243 14.65 -4.91 6.61
C ARG A 243 13.77 -4.44 5.46
N LEU A 244 14.29 -4.48 4.23
CA LEU A 244 13.52 -4.19 3.01
C LEU A 244 12.64 -5.36 2.57
N SER A 245 12.98 -6.59 2.97
CA SER A 245 12.30 -7.82 2.55
C SER A 245 12.23 -8.03 1.02
N GLY A 246 13.05 -7.34 0.23
CA GLY A 246 13.02 -7.44 -1.24
C GLY A 246 12.17 -6.39 -1.93
N PHE A 247 11.71 -5.36 -1.22
CA PHE A 247 10.99 -4.24 -1.83
C PHE A 247 11.94 -3.26 -2.52
N LEU A 248 11.67 -2.92 -3.79
CA LEU A 248 12.40 -1.91 -4.59
C LEU A 248 13.93 -2.05 -4.52
N LEU A 249 14.45 -3.28 -4.65
CA LEU A 249 15.88 -3.56 -4.41
C LEU A 249 16.82 -2.75 -5.30
N TRP A 250 16.43 -2.50 -6.55
CA TRP A 250 17.23 -1.68 -7.47
C TRP A 250 17.08 -0.21 -7.13
N GLN A 251 15.85 0.25 -7.05
CA GLN A 251 15.49 1.66 -6.95
C GLN A 251 15.86 2.26 -5.59
N SER A 252 15.95 1.44 -4.53
CA SER A 252 16.22 1.90 -3.16
C SER A 252 17.70 1.92 -2.78
N ALA A 253 18.62 1.74 -3.74
CA ALA A 253 20.06 1.67 -3.46
C ALA A 253 20.60 2.90 -2.70
N TYR A 254 19.99 4.07 -2.90
CA TYR A 254 20.35 5.34 -2.26
C TYR A 254 19.23 5.97 -1.43
N SER A 255 18.16 5.23 -1.15
CA SER A 255 17.07 5.72 -0.30
C SER A 255 17.48 5.82 1.17
N GLU A 256 16.83 6.75 1.88
CA GLU A 256 16.78 6.76 3.34
C GLU A 256 15.79 5.75 3.91
#